data_AF-A0A972V206-F1
#
_entry.id   AF-A0A972V206-F1
#
_cell.length_a   1.000
_cell.length_b   1.000
_cell.length_c   1.000
_cell.angle_alpha   90.00
_cell.angle_beta   90.00
_cell.angle_gamma   90.00
#
_symmetry.space_group_name_H-M   'P 1'
#
loop_
_entity.id
_entity.type
_entity.pdbx_description
1 polymer ?
#
loop_
_entity_poly.entity_id
_entity_poly.type
_entity_poly.pdbx_seq_one_letter_code
_entity_poly.pdbx_strand_id
1 'polypeptide(L)'
;MSKKNYYCLVAGLPDLFFNESKQGFRSLDFRNELQYQLSKTDLELIKLLYLPNDNKNLLNLLFEKNEPFNKLGNYKKEFLENQILQPVEIPDYMTRFLHWAKNLETNELTLHIENKLNSLYYEYALLTKNRFLNEWFMFELNIKNILTSFNCENFNYQPEKHLISARQNNLVFSLLLSKRLKHELFEEELPFSDQIFRVAESNTNPEEREKAIDKILW
;
A
#
# COMPACT_ATOMS: atom_id res chain seq x y z
N MET A 1 -16.27 24.21 13.08
CA MET A 1 -15.64 23.13 13.88
C MET A 1 -14.28 23.61 14.34
N SER A 2 -13.99 23.55 15.65
CA SER A 2 -12.67 23.92 16.18
C SER A 2 -11.61 22.99 15.59
N LYS A 3 -10.55 23.57 15.02
CA LYS A 3 -9.43 22.82 14.43
C LYS A 3 -8.65 22.19 15.59
N LYS A 4 -8.78 20.87 15.78
CA LYS A 4 -8.02 20.14 16.80
C LYS A 4 -6.56 20.14 16.38
N ASN A 5 -5.72 20.84 17.13
CA ASN A 5 -4.29 20.92 16.85
C ASN A 5 -3.55 19.87 17.69
N TYR A 6 -2.72 19.06 17.04
CA TYR A 6 -2.07 17.89 17.63
C TYR A 6 -0.66 18.19 18.18
N TYR A 7 -0.44 19.38 18.75
CA TYR A 7 0.89 19.85 19.14
C TYR A 7 1.61 18.89 20.12
N CYS A 8 0.91 18.36 21.12
CA CYS A 8 1.51 17.43 22.08
C CYS A 8 1.89 16.09 21.45
N LEU A 9 1.06 15.57 20.53
CA LEU A 9 1.37 14.35 19.79
C LEU A 9 2.62 14.56 18.94
N VAL A 10 2.67 15.65 18.16
CA VAL A 10 3.80 15.96 17.27
C VAL A 10 5.09 16.19 18.05
N ALA A 11 5.04 16.93 19.16
CA ALA A 11 6.21 17.19 19.99
C ALA A 11 6.69 15.94 20.77
N GLY A 12 5.85 14.92 20.91
CA GLY A 12 6.19 13.66 21.57
C GLY A 12 6.75 12.59 20.63
N LEU A 13 6.76 12.82 19.31
CA LEU A 13 7.31 11.87 18.36
C LEU A 13 8.84 11.81 18.47
N PRO A 14 9.44 10.61 18.47
CA PRO A 14 10.89 10.49 18.42
C PRO A 14 11.41 10.89 17.04
N ASP A 15 12.62 11.45 17.01
CA ASP A 15 13.38 11.58 15.77
C ASP A 15 13.74 10.17 15.25
N LEU A 16 13.47 9.91 13.97
CA LEU A 16 13.75 8.61 13.35
C LEU A 16 15.02 8.67 12.51
N PHE A 17 15.91 7.71 12.72
CA PHE A 17 17.16 7.57 11.98
C PHE A 17 17.33 6.13 11.48
N PHE A 18 17.64 5.96 10.19
CA PHE A 18 17.74 4.64 9.53
C PHE A 18 18.74 3.65 10.17
N ASN A 19 19.75 4.14 10.88
CA ASN A 19 20.83 3.32 11.45
C ASN A 19 20.85 3.31 12.98
N GLU A 20 19.77 3.74 13.65
CA GLU A 20 19.71 3.66 15.11
C GLU A 20 19.36 2.25 15.58
N SER A 21 20.24 1.65 16.39
CA SER A 21 20.03 0.35 17.05
C SER A 21 19.25 0.46 18.38
N LYS A 22 18.73 1.65 18.71
CA LYS A 22 17.88 1.84 19.88
C LYS A 22 16.57 1.10 19.65
N GLN A 23 16.09 0.44 20.69
CA GLN A 23 14.78 -0.20 20.69
C GLN A 23 13.71 0.91 20.63
N GLY A 24 13.36 1.32 19.41
CA GLY A 24 12.42 2.39 19.15
C GLY A 24 10.99 2.04 19.54
N PHE A 25 10.11 3.02 19.34
CA PHE A 25 8.66 2.86 19.51
C PHE A 25 8.15 1.72 18.61
N ARG A 26 7.47 0.71 19.15
CA ARG A 26 6.90 -0.36 18.32
C ARG A 26 5.72 0.20 17.53
N SER A 27 5.63 -0.12 16.25
CA SER A 27 4.57 0.39 15.36
C SER A 27 3.16 0.09 15.86
N LEU A 28 2.98 -1.03 16.56
CA LEU A 28 1.69 -1.40 17.17
C LEU A 28 1.34 -0.51 18.37
N ASP A 29 2.31 -0.19 19.22
CA ASP A 29 2.12 0.66 20.40
C ASP A 29 1.78 2.09 19.95
N PHE A 30 2.52 2.60 18.97
CA PHE A 30 2.25 3.90 18.37
C PHE A 30 0.82 3.98 17.79
N ARG A 31 0.41 2.96 17.03
CA ARG A 31 -0.94 2.90 16.46
C ARG A 31 -2.02 2.92 17.54
N ASN A 32 -1.82 2.19 18.64
CA ASN A 32 -2.77 2.16 19.75
C ASN A 32 -2.87 3.53 20.42
N GLU A 33 -1.76 4.25 20.60
CA GLU A 33 -1.77 5.60 21.14
C GLU A 33 -2.53 6.59 20.25
N LEU A 34 -2.35 6.50 18.92
CA LEU A 34 -3.06 7.35 17.96
C LEU A 34 -4.59 7.23 18.10
N GLN A 35 -5.11 6.04 18.45
CA GLN A 35 -6.55 5.83 18.67
C GLN A 35 -7.13 6.69 19.80
N TYR A 36 -6.34 7.00 20.83
CA TYR A 36 -6.77 7.81 21.96
C TYR A 36 -6.53 9.31 21.75
N GLN A 37 -5.51 9.67 20.97
CA GLN A 37 -5.11 11.06 20.79
C GLN A 37 -5.85 11.75 19.62
N LEU A 38 -6.14 11.03 18.55
CA LEU A 38 -6.74 11.60 17.34
C LEU A 38 -8.26 11.79 17.46
N SER A 39 -8.80 12.69 16.64
CA SER A 39 -10.24 12.75 16.40
C SER A 39 -10.70 11.52 15.62
N LYS A 40 -11.99 11.15 15.70
CA LYS A 40 -12.53 10.04 14.89
C LYS A 40 -12.28 10.24 13.40
N THR A 41 -12.45 11.47 12.90
CA THR A 41 -12.27 11.80 11.49
C THR A 41 -10.81 11.64 11.04
N ASP A 42 -9.86 12.09 11.85
CA ASP A 42 -8.43 11.96 11.51
C ASP A 42 -7.94 10.51 11.68
N LEU A 43 -8.52 9.76 12.62
CA LEU A 43 -8.26 8.34 12.76
C LEU A 43 -8.63 7.56 11.49
N GLU A 44 -9.75 7.89 10.84
CA GLU A 44 -10.12 7.25 9.58
C GLU A 44 -9.08 7.49 8.48
N LEU A 45 -8.42 8.64 8.46
CA LEU A 45 -7.32 8.91 7.53
C LEU A 45 -6.12 8.00 7.79
N ILE A 46 -5.77 7.81 9.07
CA ILE A 46 -4.67 6.92 9.46
C ILE A 46 -4.99 5.45 9.16
N LYS A 47 -6.25 5.02 9.36
CA LYS A 47 -6.68 3.65 9.04
C LYS A 47 -6.39 3.27 7.58
N LEU A 48 -6.45 4.22 6.64
CA LEU A 48 -6.13 3.99 5.22
C LEU A 48 -4.72 3.40 5.04
N LEU A 49 -3.73 3.90 5.81
CA LEU A 49 -2.34 3.44 5.74
C LEU A 49 -2.15 2.01 6.24
N TYR A 50 -3.06 1.52 7.10
CA TYR A 50 -2.99 0.16 7.67
C TYR A 50 -3.79 -0.88 6.88
N LEU A 51 -4.64 -0.46 5.94
CA LEU A 51 -5.45 -1.35 5.10
C LEU A 51 -4.64 -2.39 4.30
N PRO A 52 -3.41 -2.12 3.81
CA PRO A 52 -2.60 -3.16 3.17
C PRO A 52 -2.35 -4.39 4.06
N ASN A 53 -2.22 -4.19 5.38
CA ASN A 53 -2.09 -5.29 6.33
C ASN A 53 -3.40 -6.09 6.44
N ASP A 54 -4.54 -5.39 6.44
CA ASP A 54 -5.86 -6.04 6.40
C ASP A 54 -6.09 -6.80 5.10
N ASN A 55 -5.64 -6.27 3.96
CA ASN A 55 -5.70 -6.95 2.66
C ASN A 55 -4.91 -8.26 2.68
N LYS A 56 -3.69 -8.25 3.23
CA LYS A 56 -2.89 -9.46 3.40
C LYS A 56 -3.59 -10.47 4.32
N ASN A 57 -4.13 -10.01 5.45
CA ASN A 57 -4.89 -10.87 6.35
C ASN A 57 -6.14 -11.47 5.67
N LEU A 58 -6.87 -10.67 4.90
CA LEU A 58 -8.06 -11.09 4.17
C LEU A 58 -7.74 -12.19 3.15
N LEU A 59 -6.69 -12.00 2.35
CA LEU A 59 -6.22 -12.99 1.38
C LEU A 59 -5.78 -14.28 2.08
N ASN A 60 -5.00 -14.15 3.17
CA ASN A 60 -4.54 -15.32 3.92
C ASN A 60 -5.69 -16.13 4.50
N LEU A 61 -6.73 -15.47 5.03
CA LEU A 61 -7.92 -16.14 5.55
C LEU A 61 -8.74 -16.77 4.42
N LEU A 62 -8.97 -16.04 3.33
CA LEU A 62 -9.81 -16.50 2.22
C LEU A 62 -9.22 -17.71 1.47
N PHE A 63 -7.90 -17.77 1.36
CA PHE A 63 -7.17 -18.85 0.67
C PHE A 63 -6.44 -19.79 1.63
N GLU A 64 -6.82 -19.79 2.92
CA GLU A 64 -6.31 -20.67 3.97
C GLU A 64 -4.76 -20.75 4.01
N LYS A 65 -4.10 -19.62 3.80
CA LYS A 65 -2.65 -19.53 3.96
C LYS A 65 -2.34 -19.63 5.44
N ASN A 66 -1.50 -20.60 5.82
CA ASN A 66 -1.03 -20.82 7.20
C ASN A 66 -0.03 -19.75 7.67
N GLU A 67 -0.27 -18.50 7.31
CA GLU A 67 0.54 -17.34 7.64
C GLU A 67 0.07 -16.72 8.96
N PRO A 68 0.98 -16.14 9.76
CA PRO A 68 0.62 -15.48 11.00
C PRO A 68 -0.26 -14.25 10.74
N PHE A 69 -1.32 -14.09 11.55
CA PHE A 69 -2.22 -12.95 11.46
C PHE A 69 -1.52 -11.65 11.85
N ASN A 70 -1.54 -10.65 10.98
CA ASN A 70 -0.89 -9.37 11.21
C ASN A 70 -1.78 -8.46 12.07
N LYS A 71 -1.33 -8.18 13.31
CA LYS A 71 -2.06 -7.35 14.29
C LYS A 71 -2.00 -5.83 13.99
N LEU A 72 -1.19 -5.40 13.03
CA LEU A 72 -1.12 -4.00 12.60
C LEU A 72 -2.34 -3.57 11.77
N GLY A 73 -3.09 -4.54 11.22
CA GLY A 73 -4.34 -4.28 10.52
C GLY A 73 -5.42 -3.62 11.40
N ASN A 74 -6.40 -3.01 10.75
CA ASN A 74 -7.58 -2.42 11.36
C ASN A 74 -8.53 -3.42 11.99
N TYR A 75 -8.54 -4.65 11.49
CA TYR A 75 -9.52 -5.63 11.88
C TYR A 75 -8.91 -6.78 12.68
N LYS A 76 -9.72 -7.33 13.61
CA LYS A 76 -9.38 -8.58 14.31
C LYS A 76 -9.66 -9.78 13.41
N LYS A 77 -9.01 -10.90 13.69
CA LYS A 77 -9.18 -12.15 12.93
C LYS A 77 -10.64 -12.61 12.87
N GLU A 78 -11.27 -12.76 14.03
CA GLU A 78 -12.69 -13.17 14.18
C GLU A 78 -13.64 -12.25 13.41
N PHE A 79 -13.34 -10.94 13.38
CA PHE A 79 -14.13 -9.98 12.62
C PHE A 79 -13.99 -10.22 11.13
N LEU A 80 -12.77 -10.33 10.60
CA LEU A 80 -12.56 -10.60 9.17
C LEU A 80 -13.17 -11.93 8.73
N GLU A 81 -13.08 -12.99 9.54
CA GLU A 81 -13.71 -14.28 9.26
C GLU A 81 -15.23 -14.14 9.08
N ASN A 82 -15.90 -13.38 9.96
CA ASN A 82 -17.33 -13.08 9.81
C ASN A 82 -17.62 -12.26 8.54
N GLN A 83 -16.78 -11.29 8.21
CA GLN A 83 -16.97 -10.42 7.04
C GLN A 83 -16.73 -11.15 5.72
N ILE A 84 -15.91 -12.20 5.69
CA ILE A 84 -15.76 -13.08 4.51
C ILE A 84 -17.09 -13.79 4.20
N LEU A 85 -17.80 -14.25 5.24
CA LEU A 85 -19.11 -14.88 5.11
C LEU A 85 -20.17 -13.84 4.71
N GLN A 86 -20.22 -12.72 5.44
CA GLN A 86 -21.20 -11.67 5.28
C GLN A 86 -20.53 -10.28 5.29
N PRO A 87 -20.13 -9.74 4.12
CA PRO A 87 -19.41 -8.47 4.04
C PRO A 87 -20.36 -7.29 4.23
N VAL A 88 -20.32 -6.65 5.41
CA VAL A 88 -21.21 -5.53 5.79
C VAL A 88 -20.44 -4.35 6.36
N GLU A 89 -19.45 -4.59 7.21
CA GLU A 89 -18.78 -3.56 8.02
C GLU A 89 -17.30 -3.38 7.63
N ILE A 90 -16.97 -3.70 6.38
CA ILE A 90 -15.65 -3.51 5.76
C ILE A 90 -15.72 -2.46 4.64
N PRO A 91 -14.58 -1.90 4.21
CA PRO A 91 -14.56 -0.93 3.13
C PRO A 91 -15.14 -1.51 1.84
N ASP A 92 -15.86 -0.68 1.07
CA ASP A 92 -16.58 -1.10 -0.14
C ASP A 92 -15.72 -1.91 -1.12
N TYR A 93 -14.44 -1.53 -1.28
CA TYR A 93 -13.53 -2.23 -2.17
C TYR A 93 -13.26 -3.68 -1.76
N MET A 94 -13.22 -3.97 -0.44
CA MET A 94 -13.08 -5.33 0.06
C MET A 94 -14.36 -6.13 -0.18
N THR A 95 -15.54 -5.51 0.00
CA THR A 95 -16.82 -6.13 -0.34
C THR A 95 -16.90 -6.47 -1.83
N ARG A 96 -16.53 -5.53 -2.71
CA ARG A 96 -16.42 -5.74 -4.17
C ARG A 96 -15.45 -6.87 -4.48
N PHE A 97 -14.30 -6.91 -3.82
CA PHE A 97 -13.32 -7.98 -3.98
C PHE A 97 -13.88 -9.34 -3.56
N LEU A 98 -14.52 -9.46 -2.39
CA LEU A 98 -15.09 -10.71 -1.90
C LEU A 98 -16.20 -11.22 -2.81
N HIS A 99 -17.07 -10.34 -3.32
CA HIS A 99 -18.08 -10.72 -4.31
C HIS A 99 -17.47 -11.21 -5.62
N TRP A 100 -16.39 -10.58 -6.08
CA TRP A 100 -15.65 -11.06 -7.24
C TRP A 100 -15.00 -12.42 -6.96
N ALA A 101 -14.36 -12.57 -5.80
CA ALA A 101 -13.62 -13.77 -5.40
C ALA A 101 -14.53 -15.01 -5.23
N LYS A 102 -15.80 -14.83 -4.82
CA LYS A 102 -16.80 -15.91 -4.75
C LYS A 102 -17.06 -16.62 -6.08
N ASN A 103 -16.75 -15.97 -7.21
CA ASN A 103 -16.92 -16.54 -8.55
C ASN A 103 -15.63 -17.15 -9.12
N LEU A 104 -14.55 -17.23 -8.34
CA LEU A 104 -13.32 -17.86 -8.77
C LEU A 104 -13.48 -19.38 -8.82
N GLU A 105 -12.97 -19.99 -9.89
CA GLU A 105 -12.93 -21.44 -10.05
C GLU A 105 -11.71 -22.08 -9.36
N THR A 106 -10.87 -21.28 -8.69
CA THR A 106 -9.63 -21.72 -8.04
C THR A 106 -9.61 -21.35 -6.56
N ASN A 107 -9.05 -22.27 -5.77
CA ASN A 107 -8.76 -22.08 -4.35
C ASN A 107 -7.29 -21.69 -4.10
N GLU A 108 -6.53 -21.43 -5.17
CA GLU A 108 -5.13 -21.00 -5.06
C GLU A 108 -5.04 -19.47 -5.14
N LEU A 109 -4.36 -18.87 -4.14
CA LEU A 109 -3.96 -17.48 -4.22
C LEU A 109 -2.90 -17.30 -5.31
N THR A 110 -3.20 -16.43 -6.28
CA THR A 110 -2.31 -16.10 -7.40
C THR A 110 -2.01 -14.60 -7.40
N LEU A 111 -0.92 -14.21 -8.07
CA LEU A 111 -0.57 -12.79 -8.28
C LEU A 111 -1.70 -11.98 -8.90
N HIS A 112 -2.50 -12.58 -9.79
CA HIS A 112 -3.65 -11.90 -10.40
C HIS A 112 -4.70 -11.51 -9.34
N ILE A 113 -4.96 -12.39 -8.38
CA ILE A 113 -5.90 -12.16 -7.27
C ILE A 113 -5.36 -11.06 -6.34
N GLU A 114 -4.08 -11.12 -6.00
CA GLU A 114 -3.42 -10.08 -5.20
C GLU A 114 -3.47 -8.72 -5.89
N ASN A 115 -3.15 -8.67 -7.18
CA ASN A 115 -3.22 -7.46 -8.00
C ASN A 115 -4.65 -6.93 -8.10
N LYS A 116 -5.66 -7.80 -8.20
CA LYS A 116 -7.07 -7.38 -8.21
C LYS A 116 -7.44 -6.65 -6.90
N LEU A 117 -7.05 -7.19 -5.76
CA LEU A 117 -7.29 -6.54 -4.47
C LEU A 117 -6.51 -5.22 -4.34
N ASN A 118 -5.24 -5.19 -4.77
CA ASN A 118 -4.42 -3.98 -4.75
C ASN A 118 -5.00 -2.86 -5.64
N SER A 119 -5.50 -3.18 -6.84
CA SER A 119 -6.17 -2.20 -7.70
C SER A 119 -7.40 -1.60 -7.02
N LEU A 120 -8.25 -2.44 -6.44
CA LEU A 120 -9.44 -2.00 -5.71
C LEU A 120 -9.08 -1.16 -4.47
N TYR A 121 -8.01 -1.53 -3.76
CA TYR A 121 -7.48 -0.77 -2.63
C TYR A 121 -7.02 0.62 -3.04
N TYR A 122 -6.19 0.75 -4.09
CA TYR A 122 -5.71 2.05 -4.53
C TYR A 122 -6.84 2.90 -5.13
N GLU A 123 -7.78 2.31 -5.87
CA GLU A 123 -9.00 3.02 -6.31
C GLU A 123 -9.71 3.67 -5.13
N TYR A 124 -9.87 2.92 -4.03
CA TYR A 124 -10.51 3.39 -2.81
C TYR A 124 -9.68 4.43 -2.05
N ALA A 125 -8.40 4.16 -1.81
CA ALA A 125 -7.51 5.04 -1.04
C ALA A 125 -7.38 6.42 -1.70
N LEU A 126 -7.36 6.45 -3.04
CA LEU A 126 -7.27 7.67 -3.83
C LEU A 126 -8.58 8.50 -3.89
N LEU A 127 -9.67 8.04 -3.28
CA LEU A 127 -10.88 8.85 -3.06
C LEU A 127 -10.75 9.78 -1.85
N THR A 128 -9.69 9.63 -1.04
CA THR A 128 -9.47 10.50 0.11
C THR A 128 -9.39 11.98 -0.30
N LYS A 129 -10.12 12.82 0.42
CA LYS A 129 -10.11 14.28 0.24
C LYS A 129 -8.88 14.94 0.88
N ASN A 130 -8.11 14.19 1.67
CA ASN A 130 -6.87 14.68 2.24
C ASN A 130 -5.80 14.72 1.13
N ARG A 131 -5.41 15.93 0.72
CA ARG A 131 -4.46 16.15 -0.37
C ARG A 131 -3.14 15.40 -0.18
N PHE A 132 -2.55 15.48 1.01
CA PHE A 132 -1.27 14.85 1.30
C PHE A 132 -1.35 13.32 1.13
N LEU A 133 -2.34 12.67 1.76
CA LEU A 133 -2.50 11.22 1.63
C LEU A 133 -2.82 10.80 0.20
N ASN A 134 -3.57 11.63 -0.53
CA ASN A 134 -3.88 11.38 -1.92
C ASN A 134 -2.60 11.38 -2.79
N GLU A 135 -1.77 12.41 -2.66
CA GLU A 135 -0.48 12.54 -3.35
C GLU A 135 0.47 11.41 -2.93
N TRP A 136 0.50 11.07 -1.63
CA TRP A 136 1.30 9.97 -1.09
C TRP A 136 0.91 8.61 -1.68
N PHE A 137 -0.38 8.24 -1.69
CA PHE A 137 -0.82 6.98 -2.29
C PHE A 137 -0.55 6.91 -3.79
N MET A 138 -0.65 8.03 -4.51
CA MET A 138 -0.25 8.09 -5.92
C MET A 138 1.24 7.86 -6.10
N PHE A 139 2.06 8.51 -5.27
CA PHE A 139 3.52 8.36 -5.30
C PHE A 139 3.95 6.91 -5.03
N GLU A 140 3.43 6.32 -3.94
CA GLU A 140 3.68 4.93 -3.56
C GLU A 140 3.26 3.94 -4.67
N LEU A 141 2.06 4.13 -5.24
CA LEU A 141 1.58 3.32 -6.36
C LEU A 141 2.51 3.42 -7.59
N ASN A 142 2.96 4.63 -7.93
CA ASN A 142 3.83 4.85 -9.07
C ASN A 142 5.21 4.19 -8.87
N ILE A 143 5.80 4.28 -7.67
CA ILE A 143 7.03 3.54 -7.33
C ILE A 143 6.82 2.03 -7.52
N LYS A 144 5.74 1.48 -6.94
CA LYS A 144 5.44 0.04 -7.07
C LYS A 144 5.28 -0.38 -8.53
N ASN A 145 4.60 0.42 -9.35
CA ASN A 145 4.42 0.14 -10.77
C ASN A 145 5.75 0.21 -11.56
N ILE A 146 6.66 1.13 -11.23
CA ILE A 146 7.99 1.18 -11.83
C ILE A 146 8.78 -0.08 -11.47
N LEU A 147 8.87 -0.42 -10.18
CA LEU A 147 9.56 -1.63 -9.72
C LEU A 147 8.99 -2.89 -10.37
N THR A 148 7.66 -2.99 -10.45
CA THR A 148 6.98 -4.08 -11.14
C THR A 148 7.32 -4.13 -12.64
N SER A 149 7.43 -2.97 -13.30
CA SER A 149 7.80 -2.92 -14.73
C SER A 149 9.22 -3.45 -14.97
N PHE A 150 10.19 -3.04 -14.14
CA PHE A 150 11.55 -3.58 -14.20
C PHE A 150 11.60 -5.08 -13.89
N ASN A 151 10.83 -5.54 -12.90
CA ASN A 151 10.71 -6.98 -12.64
C ASN A 151 10.08 -7.72 -13.84
N CYS A 152 9.08 -7.14 -14.50
CA CYS A 152 8.48 -7.75 -15.69
C CYS A 152 9.50 -7.85 -16.84
N GLU A 153 10.32 -6.84 -17.05
CA GLU A 153 11.39 -6.88 -18.05
C GLU A 153 12.43 -7.96 -17.71
N ASN A 154 12.93 -7.96 -16.46
CA ASN A 154 13.96 -8.91 -16.01
C ASN A 154 13.52 -10.37 -16.06
N PHE A 155 12.24 -10.65 -15.77
CA PHE A 155 11.70 -12.01 -15.71
C PHE A 155 10.80 -12.38 -16.90
N ASN A 156 10.75 -11.55 -17.95
CA ASN A 156 9.93 -11.75 -19.14
C ASN A 156 8.42 -11.92 -18.85
N TYR A 157 7.89 -11.19 -17.88
CA TYR A 157 6.44 -11.08 -17.65
C TYR A 157 5.81 -9.96 -18.50
N GLN A 158 4.50 -10.03 -18.70
CA GLN A 158 3.72 -9.02 -19.41
C GLN A 158 3.27 -7.91 -18.44
N PRO A 159 3.79 -6.67 -18.54
CA PRO A 159 3.47 -5.60 -17.59
C PRO A 159 1.97 -5.34 -17.46
N GLU A 160 1.20 -5.50 -18.55
CA GLU A 160 -0.24 -5.26 -18.60
C GLU A 160 -1.03 -6.11 -17.59
N LYS A 161 -0.48 -7.26 -17.18
CA LYS A 161 -1.10 -8.18 -16.22
C LYS A 161 -0.70 -7.88 -14.76
N HIS A 162 0.36 -7.10 -14.56
CA HIS A 162 0.97 -6.90 -13.24
C HIS A 162 0.90 -5.46 -12.74
N LEU A 163 0.79 -4.48 -13.64
CA LEU A 163 0.66 -3.09 -13.26
C LEU A 163 -0.72 -2.79 -12.70
N ILE A 164 -0.73 -1.96 -11.67
CA ILE A 164 -1.92 -1.56 -10.95
C ILE A 164 -2.42 -0.23 -11.49
N SER A 165 -3.63 -0.25 -12.06
CA SER A 165 -4.34 0.95 -12.50
C SER A 165 -5.40 1.30 -11.46
N ALA A 166 -5.33 2.51 -10.90
CA ALA A 166 -6.27 2.99 -9.89
C ALA A 166 -6.87 4.37 -10.18
N ARG A 167 -6.24 5.16 -11.06
CA ARG A 167 -6.70 6.50 -11.45
C ARG A 167 -6.72 6.62 -12.97
N GLN A 168 -7.80 7.19 -13.50
CA GLN A 168 -7.88 7.55 -14.91
C GLN A 168 -6.80 8.58 -15.25
N ASN A 169 -6.18 8.44 -16.43
CA ASN A 169 -5.14 9.34 -16.93
C ASN A 169 -3.87 9.42 -16.06
N ASN A 170 -3.51 8.34 -15.35
CA ASN A 170 -2.17 8.26 -14.74
C ASN A 170 -1.11 8.14 -15.85
N LEU A 171 -0.39 9.22 -16.13
CA LEU A 171 0.62 9.26 -17.18
C LEU A 171 1.77 8.27 -16.93
N VAL A 172 2.20 8.12 -15.68
CA VAL A 172 3.22 7.13 -15.29
C VAL A 172 2.79 5.73 -15.71
N PHE A 173 1.56 5.33 -15.39
CA PHE A 173 1.02 4.03 -15.79
C PHE A 173 0.99 3.86 -17.32
N SER A 174 0.55 4.88 -18.07
CA SER A 174 0.52 4.84 -19.53
C SER A 174 1.91 4.71 -20.16
N LEU A 175 2.91 5.42 -19.62
CA LEU A 175 4.31 5.33 -20.08
C LEU A 175 4.89 3.94 -19.81
N LEU A 176 4.61 3.35 -18.65
CA LEU A 176 5.07 2.00 -18.31
C LEU A 176 4.46 0.93 -19.20
N LEU A 177 3.18 1.02 -19.55
CA LEU A 177 2.55 0.11 -20.53
C LEU A 177 3.23 0.19 -21.91
N SER A 178 3.71 1.37 -22.30
CA SER A 178 4.48 1.53 -23.53
C SER A 178 5.94 1.04 -23.44
N LYS A 179 6.31 0.38 -22.33
CA LYS A 179 7.65 -0.15 -22.02
C LYS A 179 8.75 0.92 -22.08
N ARG A 180 8.41 2.14 -21.68
CA ARG A 180 9.36 3.26 -21.66
C ARG A 180 9.98 3.38 -20.28
N LEU A 181 11.12 2.72 -20.09
CA LEU A 181 11.84 2.69 -18.81
C LEU A 181 13.05 3.63 -18.84
N LYS A 182 12.76 4.93 -19.00
CA LYS A 182 13.77 6.00 -18.97
C LYS A 182 13.30 7.09 -18.02
N HIS A 183 14.07 7.39 -16.98
CA HIS A 183 13.64 8.25 -15.88
C HIS A 183 13.28 9.67 -16.34
N GLU A 184 13.90 10.17 -17.41
CA GLU A 184 13.71 11.51 -17.98
C GLU A 184 12.27 11.72 -18.44
N LEU A 185 11.54 10.63 -18.77
CA LEU A 185 10.15 10.68 -19.19
C LEU A 185 9.17 10.87 -18.02
N PHE A 186 9.65 10.77 -16.78
CA PHE A 186 8.83 10.77 -15.57
C PHE A 186 9.10 11.96 -14.65
N GLU A 187 10.09 12.82 -14.94
CA GLU A 187 10.54 13.90 -14.06
C GLU A 187 9.43 14.91 -13.70
N GLU A 188 8.51 15.19 -14.63
CA GLU A 188 7.40 16.12 -14.40
C GLU A 188 6.30 15.53 -13.50
N GLU A 189 6.11 14.20 -13.54
CA GLU A 189 4.99 13.51 -12.90
C GLU A 189 5.38 12.77 -11.61
N LEU A 190 6.67 12.48 -11.44
CA LEU A 190 7.18 11.64 -10.37
C LEU A 190 8.41 12.26 -9.70
N PRO A 191 8.29 12.69 -8.44
CA PRO A 191 9.45 13.16 -7.70
C PRO A 191 10.45 12.01 -7.50
N PHE A 192 11.74 12.32 -7.45
CA PHE A 192 12.82 11.35 -7.26
C PHE A 192 12.91 10.27 -8.37
N SER A 193 12.37 10.51 -9.57
CA SER A 193 12.35 9.53 -10.66
C SER A 193 13.74 8.93 -10.95
N ASP A 194 14.79 9.74 -11.10
CA ASP A 194 16.17 9.24 -11.30
C ASP A 194 16.62 8.26 -10.20
N GLN A 195 16.37 8.58 -8.92
CA GLN A 195 16.75 7.70 -7.81
C GLN A 195 15.94 6.41 -7.81
N ILE A 196 14.63 6.49 -8.06
CA ILE A 196 13.73 5.33 -8.12
C ILE A 196 14.18 4.38 -9.24
N PHE A 197 14.49 4.92 -10.42
CA PHE A 197 14.95 4.14 -11.58
C PHE A 197 16.29 3.48 -11.31
N ARG A 198 17.26 4.18 -10.72
CA ARG A 198 18.55 3.58 -10.33
C ARG A 198 18.38 2.41 -9.37
N VAL A 199 17.48 2.54 -8.38
CA VAL A 199 17.18 1.44 -7.45
C VAL A 199 16.47 0.28 -8.17
N ALA A 200 15.57 0.60 -9.09
CA ALA A 200 14.83 -0.40 -9.85
C ALA A 200 15.72 -1.22 -10.81
N GLU A 201 16.67 -0.56 -11.49
CA GLU A 201 17.68 -1.17 -12.36
C GLU A 201 18.78 -1.90 -11.61
N SER A 202 19.01 -1.57 -10.34
CA SER A 202 20.10 -2.15 -9.57
C SER A 202 19.94 -3.67 -9.40
N ASN A 203 21.03 -4.40 -9.64
CA ASN A 203 21.14 -5.85 -9.39
C ASN A 203 21.57 -6.16 -7.95
N THR A 204 21.37 -5.22 -7.01
CA THR A 204 21.67 -5.45 -5.59
C THR A 204 20.67 -6.45 -4.99
N ASN A 205 21.00 -6.98 -3.81
CA ASN A 205 20.11 -7.90 -3.13
C ASN A 205 18.75 -7.22 -2.80
N PRO A 206 17.66 -7.99 -2.67
CA PRO A 206 16.33 -7.43 -2.40
C PRO A 206 16.25 -6.55 -1.16
N GLU A 207 17.01 -6.87 -0.11
CA GLU A 207 17.03 -6.12 1.16
C GLU A 207 17.60 -4.71 0.97
N GLU A 208 18.69 -4.56 0.21
CA GLU A 208 19.27 -3.25 -0.11
C GLU A 208 18.34 -2.42 -0.97
N ARG A 209 17.63 -3.05 -1.92
CA ARG A 209 16.62 -2.37 -2.74
C ARG A 209 15.47 -1.87 -1.88
N GLU A 210 14.97 -2.70 -0.95
CA GLU A 210 13.91 -2.32 0.00
C GLU A 210 14.35 -1.12 0.85
N LYS A 211 15.54 -1.17 1.47
CA LYS A 211 16.10 -0.05 2.25
C LYS A 211 16.28 1.22 1.43
N ALA A 212 16.65 1.10 0.16
CA ALA A 212 16.82 2.26 -0.71
C ALA A 212 15.46 2.90 -1.07
N ILE A 213 14.43 2.09 -1.33
CA ILE A 213 13.07 2.58 -1.54
C ILE A 213 12.52 3.23 -0.26
N ASP A 214 12.74 2.63 0.91
CA ASP A 214 12.32 3.21 2.19
C ASP A 214 12.93 4.59 2.43
N LYS A 215 14.18 4.81 2.00
CA LYS A 215 14.83 6.13 2.06
C LYS A 215 14.25 7.16 1.09
N ILE A 216 13.69 6.73 -0.04
CA ILE A 216 13.01 7.62 -0.99
C ILE A 216 11.61 7.98 -0.47
N LEU A 217 10.97 7.04 0.23
CA LEU A 217 9.67 7.23 0.85
C LEU A 217 9.73 8.17 2.07
N TRP A 218 10.83 8.14 2.83
CA TRP A 218 11.07 9.01 3.99
C TRP A 218 11.40 10.45 3.61
#